data_AF-A0A0A7V1M7-F1
#
_entry.id   AF-A0A0A7V1M7-F1
#
_cell.length_a   1.000
_cell.length_b   1.000
_cell.length_c   1.000
_cell.angle_alpha   90.00
_cell.angle_beta   90.00
_cell.angle_gamma   90.00
#
_symmetry.space_group_name_H-M   'P 1'
#
loop_
_entity.id
_entity.type
_entity.pdbx_description
1 polymer ?
#
loop_
_entity_poly.entity_id
_entity_poly.type
_entity_poly.pdbx_seq_one_letter_code
_entity_poly.pdbx_strand_id
1 'polypeptide(L)'
;MVEKNDQIEGNGRLFELFLEKEVWTMLEKLVRSGTYDSEKEVIIQAIKNLHERTKARENGSKGEMSESLSTDLKQIYGFDFEERKKLYWNENKKIVRSPRYLLKILPEFSLPHLTEVEQEQDVKLEVFDEKLATQRQLYGSESIGLNWYFNNRILPVKLAAIVLIQKINKEENAWIELDELKKDFLTYVKQFDFIIRNVIDELKDIISTFPASSGDKNFERKEGRFAHTFVGKLVKKKENKLYDTSDGHYLTGALFEMGLIKAKRVVKKRWGKTMTGKSYKNITNIVYVSITELGLEFAGLNNPLLDFFDKVELAEDNQVYTYEWDNDAPIFSHEEQKFYLDKILPKFEFEHSFVDEMISIGRFEKSGDIKELFERQYLEWLKLNYPQDYQELTGKDDRKLSDFVRMRSLVIMSRLVELGIFVKEPGSKFGPYYLRDK
;
A
#
# COMPACT_ATOMS: atom_id res chain seq x y z
N MET A 1 -37.60 29.09 53.00
CA MET A 1 -36.94 28.70 54.25
C MET A 1 -37.34 27.28 54.58
N VAL A 2 -36.35 26.40 54.61
CA VAL A 2 -36.09 25.28 55.53
C VAL A 2 -35.21 24.34 54.73
N GLU A 3 -33.92 24.39 55.07
CA GLU A 3 -32.92 23.39 54.71
C GLU A 3 -33.43 22.00 55.10
N LYS A 4 -33.41 21.06 54.16
CA LYS A 4 -33.30 19.65 54.52
C LYS A 4 -31.83 19.27 54.38
N ASN A 5 -31.14 19.39 55.51
CA ASN A 5 -29.95 18.61 55.81
C ASN A 5 -30.36 17.13 55.89
N ASP A 6 -30.22 16.40 54.80
CA ASP A 6 -30.08 14.96 54.89
C ASP A 6 -28.58 14.68 55.10
N GLN A 7 -28.23 14.55 56.39
CA GLN A 7 -27.00 13.87 56.81
C GLN A 7 -27.05 12.43 56.28
N ILE A 8 -26.26 12.16 55.24
CA ILE A 8 -25.94 10.79 54.85
C ILE A 8 -24.69 10.39 55.66
N GLU A 9 -24.91 9.89 56.88
CA GLU A 9 -23.94 9.00 57.53
C GLU A 9 -23.90 7.69 56.74
N GLY A 10 -23.07 7.66 55.70
CA GLY A 10 -22.90 6.50 54.84
C GLY A 10 -21.90 5.53 55.43
N ASN A 11 -22.36 4.32 55.79
CA ASN A 11 -21.53 3.13 56.02
C ASN A 11 -20.53 2.95 54.87
N GLY A 12 -19.30 3.43 55.06
CA GLY A 12 -18.23 3.30 54.09
C GLY A 12 -17.84 1.83 53.92
N ARG A 13 -18.18 1.23 52.78
CA ARG A 13 -17.59 -0.06 52.39
C ARG A 13 -16.13 0.20 52.02
N LEU A 14 -15.22 -0.45 52.73
CA LEU A 14 -13.80 -0.49 52.37
C LEU A 14 -13.64 -1.44 51.18
N PHE A 15 -12.93 -0.97 50.16
CA PHE A 15 -12.54 -1.76 48.99
C PHE A 15 -11.02 -1.77 48.91
N GLU A 16 -10.44 -2.95 48.76
CA GLU A 16 -9.04 -3.10 48.41
C GLU A 16 -8.91 -3.09 46.89
N LEU A 17 -8.03 -2.23 46.38
CA LEU A 17 -7.74 -2.11 44.94
C LEU A 17 -6.33 -2.63 44.70
N PHE A 18 -6.22 -3.61 43.79
CA PHE A 18 -4.92 -4.05 43.28
C PHE A 18 -4.56 -3.16 42.10
N LEU A 19 -3.56 -2.31 42.28
CA LEU A 19 -3.08 -1.38 41.25
C LEU A 19 -1.73 -1.86 40.71
N GLU A 20 -1.51 -1.68 39.41
CA GLU A 20 -0.19 -1.87 38.80
C GLU A 20 0.82 -0.88 39.38
N LYS A 21 2.09 -1.29 39.41
CA LYS A 21 3.17 -0.56 40.10
C LYS A 21 3.37 0.85 39.54
N GLU A 22 3.17 1.01 38.23
CA GLU A 22 3.27 2.26 37.50
C GLU A 22 2.18 3.24 37.93
N VAL A 23 0.95 2.75 38.08
CA VAL A 23 -0.22 3.53 38.56
C VAL A 23 -0.02 3.96 40.01
N TRP A 24 0.49 3.05 40.85
CA TRP A 24 0.85 3.35 42.24
C TRP A 24 1.91 4.46 42.33
N THR A 25 2.95 4.37 41.50
CA THR A 25 4.03 5.38 41.45
C THR A 25 3.49 6.76 41.01
N MET A 26 2.51 6.80 40.10
CA MET A 26 1.88 8.04 39.68
C MET A 26 1.00 8.65 40.79
N LEU A 27 0.25 7.82 41.53
CA LEU A 27 -0.52 8.23 42.71
C LEU A 27 0.38 8.89 43.76
N GLU A 28 1.50 8.24 44.12
CA GLU A 28 2.43 8.80 45.11
C GLU A 28 3.00 10.15 44.67
N LYS A 29 3.29 10.34 43.37
CA LYS A 29 3.77 11.62 42.84
C LYS A 29 2.74 12.75 43.01
N LEU A 30 1.45 12.45 42.79
CA LEU A 30 0.35 13.42 42.89
C LEU A 30 0.03 13.79 44.34
N VAL A 31 0.21 12.86 45.27
CA VAL A 31 0.10 13.18 46.71
C VAL A 31 1.31 14.00 47.16
N ARG A 32 2.53 13.62 46.73
CA ARG A 32 3.76 14.36 47.07
C ARG A 32 3.83 15.76 46.47
N SER A 33 3.09 16.05 45.40
CA SER A 33 2.99 17.41 44.86
C SER A 33 2.17 18.36 45.74
N GLY A 34 1.54 17.85 46.82
CA GLY A 34 0.70 18.63 47.73
C GLY A 34 -0.63 19.05 47.11
N THR A 35 -0.98 18.48 45.96
CA THR A 35 -2.23 18.78 45.24
C THR A 35 -3.42 18.01 45.82
N TYR A 36 -3.15 16.91 46.51
CA TYR A 36 -4.14 16.05 47.14
C TYR A 36 -3.62 15.62 48.51
N ASP A 37 -4.52 15.52 49.49
CA ASP A 37 -4.17 15.24 50.88
C ASP A 37 -3.95 13.73 51.13
N SER A 38 -4.42 12.86 50.22
CA SER A 38 -4.24 11.41 50.31
C SER A 38 -4.42 10.70 48.97
N GLU A 39 -3.90 9.47 48.85
CA GLU A 39 -4.10 8.60 47.68
C GLU A 39 -5.59 8.31 47.45
N LYS A 40 -6.35 8.17 48.54
CA LYS A 40 -7.80 7.98 48.51
C LYS A 40 -8.50 9.14 47.83
N GLU A 41 -8.07 10.37 48.09
CA GLU A 41 -8.66 11.56 47.49
C GLU A 41 -8.41 11.63 45.98
N VAL A 42 -7.19 11.29 45.54
CA VAL A 42 -6.84 11.21 44.12
C VAL A 42 -7.75 10.20 43.40
N ILE A 43 -7.94 9.01 43.99
CA ILE A 43 -8.78 7.94 43.41
C ILE A 43 -10.25 8.38 43.35
N ILE A 44 -10.78 8.97 44.42
CA ILE A 44 -12.16 9.47 44.46
C ILE A 44 -12.36 10.56 43.40
N GLN A 45 -11.41 11.48 43.24
CA GLN A 45 -11.50 12.54 42.26
C GLN A 45 -11.43 12.00 40.82
N ALA A 46 -10.59 11.00 40.57
CA ALA A 46 -10.52 10.33 39.27
C ALA A 46 -11.85 9.66 38.90
N ILE A 47 -12.49 8.97 39.86
CA ILE A 47 -13.80 8.33 39.67
C ILE A 47 -14.89 9.38 39.39
N LYS A 48 -14.91 10.49 40.13
CA LYS A 48 -15.85 11.61 39.89
C LYS A 48 -15.67 12.20 38.49
N ASN A 49 -14.43 12.46 38.08
CA ASN A 49 -14.13 13.02 36.76
C ASN A 49 -14.58 12.07 35.63
N LEU A 50 -14.38 10.76 35.80
CA LEU A 50 -14.84 9.76 34.85
C LEU A 50 -16.38 9.73 34.77
N HIS A 51 -17.05 9.77 35.91
CA HIS A 51 -18.51 9.79 35.99
C HIS A 51 -19.11 11.04 35.33
N GLU A 52 -18.52 12.21 35.57
CA GLU A 52 -18.95 13.47 34.94
C GLU A 52 -18.74 13.46 33.42
N ARG A 53 -17.61 12.94 32.92
CA ARG A 53 -17.36 12.78 31.48
C ARG A 53 -18.35 11.80 30.83
N THR A 54 -18.73 10.76 31.56
CA THR A 54 -19.68 9.74 31.08
C THR A 54 -21.09 10.33 31.03
N LYS A 55 -21.51 11.05 32.08
CA LYS A 55 -22.77 11.81 32.10
C LYS A 55 -22.82 12.92 31.06
N ALA A 56 -21.70 13.59 30.76
CA ALA A 56 -21.62 14.61 29.71
C ALA A 56 -21.77 14.01 28.31
N ARG A 57 -21.25 12.80 28.07
CA ARG A 57 -21.48 12.04 26.83
C ARG A 57 -22.93 11.57 26.69
N GLU A 58 -23.57 11.22 27.80
CA GLU A 58 -24.97 10.76 27.82
C GLU A 58 -26.00 11.90 27.72
N ASN A 59 -25.70 13.09 28.25
CA ASN A 59 -26.67 14.20 28.35
C ASN A 59 -26.33 15.45 27.51
N GLY A 60 -25.27 15.47 26.71
CA GLY A 60 -24.72 16.69 26.12
C GLY A 60 -24.64 16.74 24.59
N SER A 61 -25.77 16.64 23.89
CA SER A 61 -25.94 17.31 22.58
C SER A 61 -26.59 18.67 22.82
N LYS A 62 -25.80 19.76 22.74
CA LYS A 62 -26.14 21.17 22.40
C LYS A 62 -25.31 22.15 23.23
N GLY A 63 -24.51 22.99 22.56
CA GLY A 63 -23.83 24.13 23.17
C GLY A 63 -22.63 24.68 22.39
N GLU A 64 -22.90 25.25 21.21
CA GLU A 64 -22.27 26.47 20.63
C GLU A 64 -20.73 26.63 20.59
N MET A 65 -20.12 26.26 19.44
CA MET A 65 -19.28 27.13 18.59
C MET A 65 -18.53 26.32 17.51
N SER A 66 -19.12 26.18 16.33
CA SER A 66 -18.45 26.12 15.00
C SER A 66 -19.46 25.90 13.84
N GLU A 67 -20.70 26.32 14.04
CA GLU A 67 -21.91 25.94 13.29
C GLU A 67 -22.03 26.56 11.88
N SER A 68 -20.97 27.14 11.31
CA SER A 68 -21.02 27.71 9.94
C SER A 68 -20.49 26.80 8.83
N LEU A 69 -19.83 25.68 9.14
CA LEU A 69 -19.21 24.81 8.12
C LEU A 69 -19.92 23.46 7.90
N SER A 70 -20.74 23.00 8.84
CA SER A 70 -21.36 21.66 8.74
C SER A 70 -22.76 21.66 8.12
N THR A 71 -23.43 22.82 8.12
CA THR A 71 -24.83 22.94 7.68
C THR A 71 -24.96 22.80 6.16
N ASP A 72 -23.97 23.26 5.40
CA ASP A 72 -23.94 23.13 3.93
C ASP A 72 -23.69 21.69 3.47
N LEU A 73 -22.98 20.87 4.26
CA LEU A 73 -22.64 19.50 3.85
C LEU A 73 -23.77 18.49 4.11
N LYS A 74 -24.60 18.72 5.14
CA LYS A 74 -25.76 17.85 5.44
C LYS A 74 -26.92 18.03 4.45
N GLN A 75 -27.10 19.21 3.87
CA GLN A 75 -28.12 19.43 2.83
C GLN A 75 -27.74 18.81 1.48
N ILE A 76 -26.45 18.63 1.19
CA ILE A 76 -25.99 18.16 -0.14
C ILE A 76 -25.96 16.63 -0.24
N TYR A 77 -25.67 15.90 0.86
CA TYR A 77 -25.34 14.47 0.75
C TYR A 77 -26.21 13.50 1.53
N GLY A 78 -27.11 13.92 2.43
CA GLY A 78 -28.12 13.03 3.01
C GLY A 78 -27.61 11.75 3.73
N PHE A 79 -26.39 11.74 4.27
CA PHE A 79 -25.84 10.59 5.00
C PHE A 79 -25.10 10.99 6.29
N ASP A 80 -25.22 10.16 7.32
CA ASP A 80 -24.50 10.28 8.60
C ASP A 80 -23.17 9.50 8.56
N PHE A 81 -22.08 10.20 8.86
CA PHE A 81 -20.71 9.70 8.77
C PHE A 81 -20.35 8.72 9.91
N GLU A 82 -20.97 8.88 11.07
CA GLU A 82 -20.71 8.03 12.26
C GLU A 82 -21.41 6.68 12.18
N GLU A 83 -22.55 6.61 11.48
CA GLU A 83 -23.27 5.36 11.24
C GLU A 83 -22.47 4.41 10.33
N ARG A 84 -21.75 4.96 9.34
CA ARG A 84 -20.87 4.20 8.44
C ARG A 84 -19.61 3.69 9.14
N LYS A 85 -19.09 4.44 10.11
CA LYS A 85 -17.95 4.07 10.95
C LYS A 85 -18.29 2.87 11.83
N LYS A 86 -19.52 2.83 12.37
CA LYS A 86 -20.05 1.69 13.14
C LYS A 86 -20.35 0.47 12.26
N LEU A 87 -20.88 0.65 11.05
CA LEU A 87 -21.13 -0.44 10.10
C LEU A 87 -19.84 -1.13 9.62
N TYR A 88 -18.80 -0.35 9.28
CA TYR A 88 -17.51 -0.90 8.84
C TYR A 88 -16.78 -1.67 9.95
N TRP A 89 -17.00 -1.30 11.21
CA TRP A 89 -16.33 -1.90 12.37
C TRP A 89 -17.04 -3.15 12.90
N ASN A 90 -18.37 -3.22 12.81
CA ASN A 90 -19.12 -4.39 13.29
C ASN A 90 -18.98 -5.63 12.39
N GLU A 91 -18.78 -5.48 11.09
CA GLU A 91 -18.56 -6.62 10.17
C GLU A 91 -17.12 -7.19 10.25
N ASN A 92 -16.16 -6.42 10.77
CA ASN A 92 -14.73 -6.78 10.80
C ASN A 92 -14.20 -7.21 12.19
N LYS A 93 -15.08 -7.62 13.12
CA LYS A 93 -14.70 -8.12 14.47
C LYS A 93 -13.80 -9.38 14.50
N LYS A 94 -13.34 -9.88 13.34
CA LYS A 94 -12.27 -10.88 13.30
C LYS A 94 -10.93 -10.15 13.32
N ILE A 95 -10.40 -9.96 14.53
CA ILE A 95 -9.00 -9.71 14.90
C ILE A 95 -8.12 -9.28 13.71
N VAL A 96 -7.77 -8.00 13.64
CA VAL A 96 -6.71 -7.51 12.76
C VAL A 96 -5.41 -8.16 13.22
N ARG A 97 -5.03 -9.28 12.60
CA ARG A 97 -3.75 -9.94 12.86
C ARG A 97 -2.73 -9.43 11.85
N SER A 98 -1.56 -9.10 12.37
CA SER A 98 -0.34 -8.72 11.64
C SER A 98 -0.08 -9.60 10.38
N PRO A 99 0.34 -8.99 9.25
CA PRO A 99 0.89 -9.68 8.09
C PRO A 99 1.89 -10.82 8.38
N ARG A 100 2.80 -10.67 9.36
CA ARG A 100 3.75 -11.74 9.73
C ARG A 100 3.18 -12.79 10.67
N TYR A 101 2.19 -12.46 11.48
CA TYR A 101 1.55 -13.45 12.36
C TYR A 101 0.98 -14.63 11.55
N LEU A 102 0.60 -14.40 10.29
CA LEU A 102 0.13 -15.45 9.37
C LEU A 102 1.27 -16.15 8.59
N LEU A 103 2.43 -15.51 8.40
CA LEU A 103 3.63 -16.14 7.81
C LEU A 103 4.35 -17.05 8.81
N LYS A 104 4.21 -16.82 10.12
CA LYS A 104 4.74 -17.71 11.18
C LYS A 104 4.04 -19.07 11.28
N ILE A 105 2.94 -19.28 10.57
CA ILE A 105 2.14 -20.52 10.58
C ILE A 105 2.53 -21.45 9.42
N LEU A 106 3.53 -21.11 8.61
CA LEU A 106 3.95 -21.94 7.46
C LEU A 106 4.53 -23.30 7.92
N PRO A 107 3.88 -24.44 7.61
CA PRO A 107 4.57 -25.73 7.59
C PRO A 107 5.39 -25.82 6.29
N GLU A 108 6.43 -26.65 6.30
CA GLU A 108 7.24 -26.99 5.12
C GLU A 108 6.34 -27.41 3.95
N PHE A 109 6.44 -26.68 2.83
CA PHE A 109 5.53 -26.82 1.69
C PHE A 109 5.78 -28.12 0.91
N SER A 110 4.68 -28.80 0.58
CA SER A 110 4.59 -29.65 -0.62
C SER A 110 3.39 -29.15 -1.46
N LEU A 111 3.60 -28.97 -2.76
CA LEU A 111 2.56 -28.50 -3.69
C LEU A 111 1.44 -29.55 -3.80
N PRO A 112 0.16 -29.22 -3.53
CA PRO A 112 -0.94 -30.15 -3.76
C PRO A 112 -1.11 -30.41 -5.26
N HIS A 113 -1.22 -31.68 -5.62
CA HIS A 113 -1.62 -32.11 -6.96
C HIS A 113 -3.05 -31.66 -7.26
N LEU A 114 -3.22 -31.02 -8.42
CA LEU A 114 -4.49 -30.55 -8.96
C LEU A 114 -5.49 -31.73 -9.11
N THR A 115 -6.66 -31.65 -8.49
CA THR A 115 -7.84 -32.42 -8.91
C THR A 115 -8.72 -31.53 -9.80
N GLU A 116 -9.04 -32.05 -10.98
CA GLU A 116 -9.88 -31.41 -11.99
C GLU A 116 -11.30 -31.19 -11.45
N VAL A 117 -11.80 -29.95 -11.53
CA VAL A 117 -13.17 -29.61 -11.16
C VAL A 117 -14.12 -30.04 -12.28
N GLU A 118 -15.20 -30.71 -11.87
CA GLU A 118 -16.25 -31.30 -12.70
C GLU A 118 -16.96 -30.30 -13.63
N GLN A 119 -17.45 -30.86 -14.74
CA GLN A 119 -17.92 -30.21 -15.95
C GLN A 119 -19.31 -29.55 -15.81
N GLU A 120 -19.44 -28.27 -16.19
CA GLU A 120 -20.69 -27.69 -16.70
C GLU A 120 -20.66 -27.62 -18.24
N GLN A 121 -21.71 -28.17 -18.85
CA GLN A 121 -21.80 -28.69 -20.23
C GLN A 121 -21.74 -27.70 -21.42
N ASP A 122 -21.14 -26.52 -21.31
CA ASP A 122 -20.95 -25.67 -22.51
C ASP A 122 -19.76 -24.70 -22.43
N VAL A 123 -18.79 -24.97 -21.55
CA VAL A 123 -17.59 -24.12 -21.40
C VAL A 123 -16.37 -24.83 -21.98
N LYS A 124 -15.99 -24.47 -23.21
CA LYS A 124 -14.62 -24.75 -23.69
C LYS A 124 -13.66 -23.89 -22.89
N LEU A 125 -13.05 -24.47 -21.86
CA LEU A 125 -11.99 -23.87 -21.07
C LEU A 125 -10.68 -24.01 -21.86
N GLU A 126 -10.20 -22.93 -22.45
CA GLU A 126 -8.86 -22.86 -23.00
C GLU A 126 -7.96 -22.17 -21.97
N VAL A 127 -6.98 -22.89 -21.44
CA VAL A 127 -5.96 -22.39 -20.51
C VAL A 127 -4.71 -22.02 -21.28
N PHE A 128 -4.26 -20.77 -21.15
CA PHE A 128 -3.02 -20.29 -21.75
C PHE A 128 -2.12 -19.65 -20.71
N ASP A 129 -0.82 -19.88 -20.80
CA ASP A 129 0.18 -19.08 -20.10
C ASP A 129 0.36 -17.77 -20.86
N GLU A 130 0.05 -16.65 -20.18
CA GLU A 130 0.11 -15.33 -20.81
C GLU A 130 1.55 -14.82 -20.86
N LYS A 131 1.90 -14.20 -22.00
CA LYS A 131 3.22 -13.61 -22.19
C LYS A 131 3.25 -12.21 -21.58
N LEU A 132 4.34 -11.91 -20.89
CA LEU A 132 4.70 -10.54 -20.51
C LEU A 132 5.07 -9.77 -21.77
N ALA A 133 4.45 -8.61 -21.99
CA ALA A 133 4.91 -7.72 -23.04
C ALA A 133 6.24 -7.07 -22.66
N THR A 134 7.07 -6.81 -23.65
CA THR A 134 8.25 -5.96 -23.48
C THR A 134 7.82 -4.53 -23.14
N GLN A 135 8.70 -3.81 -22.45
CA GLN A 135 8.46 -2.41 -22.08
C GLN A 135 8.18 -1.53 -23.31
N ARG A 136 8.89 -1.79 -24.42
CA ARG A 136 8.64 -1.18 -25.73
C ARG A 136 7.20 -1.37 -26.21
N GLN A 137 6.65 -2.58 -26.06
CA GLN A 137 5.30 -2.93 -26.52
C GLN A 137 4.21 -2.29 -25.66
N LEU A 138 4.45 -2.14 -24.35
CA LEU A 138 3.47 -1.56 -23.42
C LEU A 138 3.50 -0.03 -23.43
N TYR A 139 4.69 0.56 -23.49
CA TYR A 139 4.92 1.97 -23.16
C TYR A 139 5.68 2.76 -24.23
N GLY A 140 6.07 2.13 -25.35
CA GLY A 140 6.71 2.81 -26.48
C GLY A 140 8.25 2.86 -26.40
N SER A 141 8.86 3.47 -27.41
CA SER A 141 10.32 3.49 -27.62
C SER A 141 11.09 4.19 -26.50
N GLU A 142 10.50 5.22 -25.90
CA GLU A 142 11.05 5.90 -24.73
C GLU A 142 11.12 5.03 -23.46
N SER A 143 10.45 3.88 -23.40
CA SER A 143 10.47 3.02 -22.20
C SER A 143 11.33 1.78 -22.39
N ILE A 144 12.11 1.69 -23.47
CA ILE A 144 12.94 0.53 -23.75
C ILE A 144 14.00 0.37 -22.66
N GLY A 145 14.15 -0.86 -22.17
CA GLY A 145 15.10 -1.22 -21.12
C GLY A 145 14.76 -0.66 -19.74
N LEU A 146 13.60 -0.01 -19.59
CA LEU A 146 13.18 0.62 -18.36
C LEU A 146 12.08 -0.18 -17.65
N ASN A 147 12.27 -0.48 -16.38
CA ASN A 147 11.24 -0.94 -15.49
C ASN A 147 10.24 0.20 -15.28
N TRP A 148 9.13 0.16 -16.04
CA TRP A 148 8.07 1.16 -15.94
C TRP A 148 7.57 1.32 -14.50
N TYR A 149 7.57 0.25 -13.71
CA TYR A 149 7.16 0.30 -12.32
C TYR A 149 8.30 0.49 -11.31
N PHE A 150 9.58 0.48 -11.70
CA PHE A 150 10.64 1.19 -10.96
C PHE A 150 10.31 2.69 -10.94
N ASN A 151 9.59 3.16 -11.96
CA ASN A 151 9.05 4.51 -11.92
C ASN A 151 7.87 4.69 -10.93
N ASN A 152 7.41 3.61 -10.30
CA ASN A 152 6.35 3.58 -9.29
C ASN A 152 6.88 3.01 -7.96
N ARG A 153 6.08 3.02 -6.90
CA ARG A 153 6.52 2.75 -5.51
C ARG A 153 6.69 1.27 -5.22
N ILE A 154 7.70 0.90 -4.42
CA ILE A 154 8.03 -0.51 -4.13
C ILE A 154 7.13 -1.09 -3.03
N LEU A 155 6.77 -0.27 -2.03
CA LEU A 155 6.00 -0.74 -0.87
C LEU A 155 4.62 -1.30 -1.27
N PRO A 156 3.83 -0.66 -2.16
CA PRO A 156 2.58 -1.23 -2.65
C PRO A 156 2.76 -2.57 -3.39
N VAL A 157 3.90 -2.80 -4.05
CA VAL A 157 4.20 -4.09 -4.70
C VAL A 157 4.38 -5.17 -3.64
N LYS A 158 5.14 -4.89 -2.59
CA LYS A 158 5.33 -5.82 -1.47
C LYS A 158 4.00 -6.16 -0.80
N LEU A 159 3.18 -5.14 -0.52
CA LEU A 159 1.84 -5.35 0.03
C LEU A 159 0.96 -6.23 -0.87
N ALA A 160 0.98 -6.01 -2.18
CA ALA A 160 0.23 -6.83 -3.12
C ALA A 160 0.69 -8.30 -3.14
N ALA A 161 2.00 -8.55 -3.05
CA ALA A 161 2.56 -9.89 -2.96
C ALA A 161 2.15 -10.60 -1.65
N ILE A 162 2.18 -9.88 -0.52
CA ILE A 162 1.73 -10.39 0.78
C ILE A 162 0.24 -10.76 0.74
N VAL A 163 -0.62 -9.87 0.20
CA VAL A 163 -2.06 -10.15 0.09
C VAL A 163 -2.33 -11.38 -0.77
N LEU A 164 -1.58 -11.57 -1.86
CA LEU A 164 -1.71 -12.79 -2.68
C LEU A 164 -1.37 -14.06 -1.89
N ILE A 165 -0.25 -14.07 -1.16
CA ILE A 165 0.14 -15.23 -0.34
C ILE A 165 -0.90 -15.51 0.74
N GLN A 166 -1.41 -14.48 1.41
CA GLN A 166 -2.46 -14.62 2.41
C GLN A 166 -3.73 -15.23 1.83
N LYS A 167 -4.13 -14.79 0.63
CA LYS A 167 -5.32 -15.33 -0.04
C LYS A 167 -5.13 -16.77 -0.49
N ILE A 168 -3.97 -17.10 -1.08
CA ILE A 168 -3.61 -18.49 -1.43
C ILE A 168 -3.72 -19.40 -0.21
N ASN A 169 -3.19 -18.96 0.94
CA ASN A 169 -3.21 -19.75 2.17
C ASN A 169 -4.63 -19.88 2.74
N LYS A 170 -5.42 -18.79 2.74
CA LYS A 170 -6.77 -18.78 3.29
C LYS A 170 -7.74 -19.66 2.48
N GLU A 171 -7.57 -19.68 1.16
CA GLU A 171 -8.45 -20.43 0.25
C GLU A 171 -7.95 -21.84 -0.04
N GLU A 172 -6.76 -22.21 0.49
CA GLU A 172 -6.06 -23.45 0.17
C GLU A 172 -5.93 -23.67 -1.36
N ASN A 173 -5.82 -22.58 -2.12
CA ASN A 173 -5.81 -22.57 -3.57
C ASN A 173 -4.65 -21.74 -4.11
N ALA A 174 -3.73 -22.40 -4.82
CA ALA A 174 -2.55 -21.77 -5.39
C ALA A 174 -2.87 -20.74 -6.50
N TRP A 175 -4.07 -20.75 -7.07
CA TRP A 175 -4.48 -19.91 -8.18
C TRP A 175 -5.66 -19.01 -7.82
N ILE A 176 -5.39 -17.71 -7.75
CA ILE A 176 -6.32 -16.68 -7.36
C ILE A 176 -6.79 -15.90 -8.58
N GLU A 177 -8.07 -15.57 -8.68
CA GLU A 177 -8.55 -14.67 -9.74
C GLU A 177 -7.94 -13.26 -9.58
N LEU A 178 -7.35 -12.72 -10.64
CA LEU A 178 -6.65 -11.44 -10.63
C LEU A 178 -7.54 -10.29 -10.15
N ASP A 179 -8.82 -10.29 -10.53
CA ASP A 179 -9.76 -9.25 -10.13
C ASP A 179 -10.18 -9.37 -8.66
N GLU A 180 -10.13 -10.57 -8.07
CA GLU A 180 -10.29 -10.73 -6.63
C GLU A 180 -9.05 -10.23 -5.88
N LEU A 181 -7.84 -10.58 -6.35
CA LEU A 181 -6.61 -10.07 -5.76
C LEU A 181 -6.58 -8.53 -5.73
N LYS A 182 -7.04 -7.86 -6.80
CA LYS A 182 -7.14 -6.39 -6.82
C LYS A 182 -8.07 -5.85 -5.74
N LYS A 183 -9.24 -6.49 -5.53
CA LYS A 183 -10.22 -6.06 -4.53
C LYS A 183 -9.65 -6.21 -3.12
N ASP A 184 -9.01 -7.35 -2.86
CA ASP A 184 -8.41 -7.65 -1.56
C ASP A 184 -7.23 -6.71 -1.29
N PHE A 185 -6.38 -6.47 -2.30
CA PHE A 185 -5.30 -5.49 -2.23
C PHE A 185 -5.79 -4.07 -1.95
N LEU A 186 -6.84 -3.60 -2.63
CA LEU A 186 -7.41 -2.28 -2.39
C LEU A 186 -8.01 -2.16 -0.98
N THR A 187 -8.66 -3.20 -0.50
CA THR A 187 -9.19 -3.25 0.87
C THR A 187 -8.06 -3.12 1.88
N TYR A 188 -6.99 -3.88 1.68
CA TYR A 188 -5.80 -3.82 2.53
C TYR A 188 -5.13 -2.44 2.50
N VAL A 189 -4.94 -1.86 1.32
CA VAL A 189 -4.34 -0.53 1.14
C VAL A 189 -5.13 0.56 1.86
N LYS A 190 -6.47 0.49 1.85
CA LYS A 190 -7.31 1.45 2.60
C LYS A 190 -7.09 1.37 4.10
N GLN A 191 -7.01 0.15 4.63
CA GLN A 191 -6.73 -0.06 6.05
C GLN A 191 -5.34 0.44 6.40
N PHE A 192 -4.34 0.12 5.56
CA PHE A 192 -2.97 0.56 5.74
C PHE A 192 -2.84 2.10 5.68
N ASP A 193 -3.44 2.76 4.69
CA ASP A 193 -3.48 4.23 4.57
C ASP A 193 -4.16 4.88 5.79
N PHE A 194 -5.25 4.28 6.28
CA PHE A 194 -5.93 4.74 7.49
C PHE A 194 -5.00 4.66 8.72
N ILE A 195 -4.28 3.54 8.90
CA ILE A 195 -3.37 3.40 10.05
C ILE A 195 -2.23 4.41 9.94
N ILE A 196 -1.56 4.54 8.78
CA ILE A 196 -0.45 5.50 8.63
C ILE A 196 -0.92 6.92 8.96
N ARG A 197 -2.07 7.35 8.42
CA ARG A 197 -2.61 8.71 8.64
C ARG A 197 -2.92 9.04 10.09
N ASN A 198 -3.33 8.05 10.88
CA ASN A 198 -3.78 8.26 12.26
C ASN A 198 -2.72 7.91 13.31
N VAL A 199 -1.67 7.16 12.94
CA VAL A 199 -0.66 6.68 13.87
C VAL A 199 0.66 7.45 13.75
N ILE A 200 1.06 7.89 12.55
CA ILE A 200 2.36 8.54 12.38
C ILE A 200 2.27 9.80 11.51
N ASP A 201 2.19 10.96 12.18
CA ASP A 201 2.24 12.28 11.53
C ASP A 201 3.53 12.51 10.73
N GLU A 202 4.60 11.79 11.08
CA GLU A 202 5.95 11.90 10.52
C GLU A 202 6.14 11.07 9.24
N LEU A 203 5.24 10.11 8.95
CA LEU A 203 5.24 9.34 7.71
C LEU A 203 4.44 9.98 6.57
N LYS A 204 4.14 11.29 6.64
CA LYS A 204 3.36 12.01 5.62
C LYS A 204 3.89 11.87 4.19
N ASP A 205 5.20 11.71 4.03
CA ASP A 205 5.80 11.47 2.72
C ASP A 205 5.51 10.05 2.18
N ILE A 206 5.35 9.05 3.06
CA ILE A 206 4.85 7.71 2.72
C ILE A 206 3.33 7.74 2.44
N ILE A 207 2.58 8.60 3.12
CA ILE A 207 1.13 8.77 2.89
C ILE A 207 0.83 9.26 1.47
N SER A 208 1.74 10.02 0.86
CA SER A 208 1.61 10.48 -0.54
C SER A 208 1.60 9.34 -1.58
N THR A 209 1.93 8.13 -1.15
CA THR A 209 2.13 6.96 -2.01
C THR A 209 0.89 6.11 -2.20
N PHE A 210 -0.14 6.32 -1.36
CA PHE A 210 -1.40 5.59 -1.38
C PHE A 210 -2.54 6.48 -1.90
N PRO A 211 -3.60 5.90 -2.52
CA PRO A 211 -4.72 6.68 -3.00
C PRO A 211 -5.43 7.32 -1.80
N ALA A 212 -5.30 8.65 -1.67
CA ALA A 212 -5.96 9.40 -0.60
C ALA A 212 -7.49 9.25 -0.71
N SER A 213 -8.12 8.84 0.40
CA SER A 213 -9.56 8.67 0.57
C SER A 213 -10.32 10.00 0.49
N SER A 214 -10.36 10.61 -0.69
CA SER A 214 -11.22 11.76 -0.98
C SER A 214 -12.57 11.25 -1.49
N GLY A 215 -13.70 11.73 -0.94
CA GLY A 215 -15.07 11.37 -1.34
C GLY A 215 -15.50 11.81 -2.76
N ASP A 216 -14.56 11.93 -3.70
CA ASP A 216 -14.78 12.34 -5.09
C ASP A 216 -15.09 11.12 -5.98
N LYS A 217 -15.98 11.25 -6.97
CA LYS A 217 -16.29 10.18 -7.96
C LYS A 217 -15.07 9.78 -8.81
N ASN A 218 -14.02 10.59 -8.82
CA ASN A 218 -12.72 10.23 -9.39
C ASN A 218 -11.92 9.23 -8.55
N PHE A 219 -12.34 8.96 -7.31
CA PHE A 219 -11.64 8.09 -6.37
C PHE A 219 -11.65 6.63 -6.84
N GLU A 220 -12.80 6.06 -7.23
CA GLU A 220 -12.88 4.69 -7.76
C GLU A 220 -12.00 4.50 -9.01
N ARG A 221 -11.92 5.52 -9.87
CA ARG A 221 -11.04 5.52 -11.05
C ARG A 221 -9.56 5.56 -10.65
N LYS A 222 -9.21 6.29 -9.58
CA LYS A 222 -7.84 6.33 -9.02
C LYS A 222 -7.48 4.99 -8.37
N GLU A 223 -8.40 4.37 -7.63
CA GLU A 223 -8.22 3.04 -7.02
C GLU A 223 -8.03 1.95 -8.07
N GLY A 224 -8.90 1.92 -9.08
CA GLY A 224 -8.76 0.97 -10.18
C GLY A 224 -7.42 1.12 -10.90
N ARG A 225 -6.97 2.36 -11.16
CA ARG A 225 -5.63 2.61 -11.72
C ARG A 225 -4.52 2.16 -10.78
N PHE A 226 -4.65 2.41 -9.48
CA PHE A 226 -3.68 2.00 -8.47
C PHE A 226 -3.52 0.48 -8.43
N ALA A 227 -4.62 -0.27 -8.34
CA ALA A 227 -4.59 -1.72 -8.40
C ALA A 227 -4.03 -2.24 -9.74
N HIS A 228 -4.39 -1.63 -10.86
CA HIS A 228 -3.82 -1.99 -12.17
C HIS A 228 -2.31 -1.73 -12.27
N THR A 229 -1.81 -0.69 -11.62
CA THR A 229 -0.38 -0.34 -11.59
C THR A 229 0.42 -1.40 -10.84
N PHE A 230 -0.02 -1.79 -9.64
CA PHE A 230 0.79 -2.67 -8.78
C PHE A 230 0.45 -4.16 -8.97
N VAL A 231 -0.83 -4.51 -8.95
CA VAL A 231 -1.31 -5.90 -9.08
C VAL A 231 -1.30 -6.36 -10.54
N GLY A 232 -1.76 -5.47 -11.42
CA GLY A 232 -1.72 -5.68 -12.86
C GLY A 232 -3.08 -5.78 -13.54
N LYS A 233 -3.09 -5.91 -14.87
CA LYS A 233 -4.32 -6.09 -15.67
C LYS A 233 -4.02 -6.76 -17.01
N LEU A 234 -5.04 -7.41 -17.57
CA LEU A 234 -5.02 -7.85 -18.96
C LEU A 234 -5.27 -6.64 -19.87
N VAL A 235 -4.35 -6.36 -20.77
CA VAL A 235 -4.46 -5.31 -21.78
C VAL A 235 -4.60 -5.96 -23.14
N LYS A 236 -5.68 -5.62 -23.83
CA LYS A 236 -5.81 -5.93 -25.26
C LYS A 236 -4.86 -5.02 -26.02
N LYS A 237 -4.10 -5.57 -26.97
CA LYS A 237 -3.31 -4.79 -27.94
C LYS A 237 -4.22 -3.71 -28.53
N LYS A 238 -3.96 -2.44 -28.19
CA LYS A 238 -4.46 -1.33 -29.01
C LYS A 238 -3.76 -1.49 -30.35
N GLU A 239 -4.49 -1.34 -31.44
CA GLU A 239 -3.97 -1.32 -32.81
C GLU A 239 -2.92 -0.21 -32.96
N ASN A 240 -1.68 -0.44 -32.51
CA ASN A 240 -0.53 0.20 -33.09
C ASN A 240 -0.35 -0.48 -34.45
N LYS A 241 -0.78 0.23 -35.50
CA LYS A 241 -0.97 -0.21 -36.90
C LYS A 241 0.21 -0.90 -37.59
N LEU A 242 1.35 -1.14 -36.93
CA LEU A 242 2.57 -1.61 -37.58
C LEU A 242 2.88 -3.10 -37.41
N TYR A 243 2.32 -3.79 -36.41
CA TYR A 243 2.67 -5.19 -36.17
C TYR A 243 1.43 -5.97 -35.78
N ASP A 244 0.80 -6.65 -36.74
CA ASP A 244 -0.43 -7.40 -36.55
C ASP A 244 -0.11 -8.89 -36.30
N THR A 245 -0.61 -9.42 -35.19
CA THR A 245 -0.57 -10.86 -34.87
C THR A 245 -1.79 -11.16 -34.00
N SER A 246 -2.47 -12.25 -34.33
CA SER A 246 -3.93 -12.38 -34.33
C SER A 246 -4.62 -12.58 -32.97
N ASP A 247 -3.93 -12.54 -31.82
CA ASP A 247 -4.61 -12.74 -30.51
C ASP A 247 -4.09 -11.87 -29.34
N GLY A 248 -3.23 -10.87 -29.61
CA GLY A 248 -2.39 -10.18 -28.62
C GLY A 248 -3.11 -9.56 -27.42
N HIS A 249 -3.14 -10.29 -26.30
CA HIS A 249 -3.33 -9.72 -24.97
C HIS A 249 -2.00 -9.80 -24.23
N TYR A 250 -1.79 -8.86 -23.32
CA TYR A 250 -0.59 -8.82 -22.49
C TYR A 250 -0.98 -8.54 -21.05
N LEU A 251 -0.19 -9.07 -20.14
CA LEU A 251 -0.24 -8.69 -18.74
C LEU A 251 0.74 -7.55 -18.50
N THR A 252 0.27 -6.55 -17.75
CA THR A 252 1.05 -5.42 -17.26
C THR A 252 0.81 -5.30 -15.77
N GLY A 253 1.74 -4.67 -15.04
CA GLY A 253 1.67 -4.44 -13.61
C GLY A 253 2.99 -4.76 -12.94
N ALA A 254 3.29 -4.08 -11.83
CA ALA A 254 4.56 -4.21 -11.14
C ALA A 254 4.86 -5.65 -10.71
N LEU A 255 3.88 -6.38 -10.16
CA LEU A 255 4.06 -7.79 -9.76
C LEU A 255 4.49 -8.67 -10.95
N PHE A 256 3.95 -8.40 -12.14
CA PHE A 256 4.25 -9.13 -13.37
C PHE A 256 5.63 -8.75 -13.92
N GLU A 257 5.92 -7.46 -14.01
CA GLU A 257 7.17 -6.94 -14.60
C GLU A 257 8.40 -7.24 -13.75
N MET A 258 8.24 -7.25 -12.42
CA MET A 258 9.30 -7.71 -11.51
C MET A 258 9.44 -9.25 -11.51
N GLY A 259 8.50 -9.97 -12.13
CA GLY A 259 8.47 -11.42 -12.18
C GLY A 259 8.16 -12.06 -10.83
N LEU A 260 7.38 -11.39 -9.99
CA LEU A 260 6.98 -11.86 -8.66
C LEU A 260 5.79 -12.81 -8.73
N ILE A 261 4.93 -12.66 -9.75
CA ILE A 261 3.76 -13.53 -9.98
C ILE A 261 3.78 -14.12 -11.38
N LYS A 262 3.06 -15.24 -11.53
CA LYS A 262 2.76 -15.88 -12.82
C LYS A 262 1.25 -15.90 -13.03
N ALA A 263 0.82 -16.03 -14.28
CA ALA A 263 -0.59 -16.04 -14.62
C ALA A 263 -0.94 -17.09 -15.67
N LYS A 264 -2.18 -17.58 -15.55
CA LYS A 264 -2.86 -18.34 -16.59
C LYS A 264 -4.18 -17.66 -16.92
N ARG A 265 -4.59 -17.71 -18.19
CA ARG A 265 -5.87 -17.16 -18.65
C ARG A 265 -6.82 -18.28 -19.02
N VAL A 266 -8.06 -18.13 -18.60
CA VAL A 266 -9.19 -18.98 -18.97
C VAL A 266 -10.13 -18.18 -19.84
N VAL A 267 -10.35 -18.65 -21.07
CA VAL A 267 -11.28 -18.03 -22.02
C VAL A 267 -12.60 -18.77 -22.01
N LYS A 268 -13.66 -18.17 -21.45
CA LYS A 268 -15.02 -18.73 -21.50
C LYS A 268 -15.75 -18.15 -22.72
N LYS A 269 -16.13 -19.02 -23.66
CA LYS A 269 -16.89 -18.65 -24.87
C LYS A 269 -18.34 -19.10 -24.69
N ARG A 270 -19.28 -18.15 -24.57
CA ARG A 270 -20.72 -18.42 -24.50
C ARG A 270 -21.42 -17.94 -25.76
N TRP A 271 -22.15 -18.83 -26.41
CA TRP A 271 -23.01 -18.47 -27.53
C TRP A 271 -24.40 -18.15 -27.01
N GLY A 272 -24.96 -17.03 -27.44
CA GLY A 272 -26.33 -16.64 -27.12
C GLY A 272 -27.04 -16.15 -28.36
N LYS A 273 -28.38 -16.08 -28.30
CA LYS A 273 -29.19 -15.40 -29.31
C LYS A 273 -29.72 -14.11 -28.70
N THR A 274 -29.60 -12.99 -29.41
CA THR A 274 -30.28 -11.75 -29.04
C THR A 274 -31.80 -11.94 -29.12
N MET A 275 -32.57 -11.02 -28.55
CA MET A 275 -34.03 -11.00 -28.74
C MET A 275 -34.45 -10.89 -30.22
N THR A 276 -33.53 -10.48 -31.11
CA THR A 276 -33.71 -10.43 -32.57
C THR A 276 -33.26 -11.70 -33.30
N GLY A 277 -32.93 -12.78 -32.57
CA GLY A 277 -32.49 -14.06 -33.14
C GLY A 277 -31.05 -14.07 -33.66
N LYS A 278 -30.30 -12.97 -33.54
CA LYS A 278 -28.89 -12.90 -33.96
C LYS A 278 -28.02 -13.64 -32.96
N SER A 279 -27.20 -14.55 -33.45
CA SER A 279 -26.19 -15.20 -32.61
C SER A 279 -25.12 -14.20 -32.21
N TYR A 280 -24.79 -14.15 -30.92
CA TYR A 280 -23.66 -13.40 -30.39
C TYR A 280 -22.73 -14.34 -29.63
N LYS A 281 -21.45 -14.00 -29.63
CA LYS A 281 -20.39 -14.72 -28.91
C LYS A 281 -19.91 -13.83 -27.77
N ASN A 282 -20.27 -14.18 -26.54
CA ASN A 282 -19.67 -13.58 -25.36
C ASN A 282 -18.35 -14.29 -25.06
N ILE A 283 -17.26 -13.54 -25.01
CA ILE A 283 -15.94 -14.03 -24.63
C ILE A 283 -15.59 -13.37 -23.31
N THR A 284 -15.52 -14.16 -22.25
CA THR A 284 -15.06 -13.71 -20.93
C THR A 284 -13.65 -14.22 -20.72
N ASN A 285 -12.73 -13.30 -20.40
CA ASN A 285 -11.36 -13.63 -20.05
C ASN A 285 -11.20 -13.55 -18.55
N ILE A 286 -10.91 -14.68 -17.93
CA ILE A 286 -10.62 -14.76 -16.50
C ILE A 286 -9.13 -15.00 -16.37
N VAL A 287 -8.43 -14.16 -15.61
CA VAL A 287 -7.00 -14.31 -15.35
C VAL A 287 -6.84 -14.84 -13.94
N TYR A 288 -6.13 -15.95 -13.80
CA TYR A 288 -5.71 -16.48 -12.52
C TYR A 288 -4.23 -16.23 -12.33
N VAL A 289 -3.83 -15.87 -11.12
CA VAL A 289 -2.45 -15.58 -10.73
C VAL A 289 -1.99 -16.47 -9.58
N SER A 290 -0.70 -16.70 -9.53
CA SER A 290 -0.03 -17.43 -8.46
C SER A 290 1.31 -16.78 -8.16
N ILE A 291 1.84 -17.01 -6.96
CA ILE A 291 3.15 -16.50 -6.55
C ILE A 291 4.27 -17.31 -7.24
N THR A 292 5.38 -16.65 -7.57
CA THR A 292 6.62 -17.31 -7.99
C THR A 292 7.55 -17.54 -6.79
N GLU A 293 8.62 -18.32 -6.95
CA GLU A 293 9.66 -18.44 -5.92
C GLU A 293 10.27 -17.08 -5.57
N LEU A 294 10.54 -16.25 -6.59
CA LEU A 294 11.06 -14.90 -6.40
C LEU A 294 10.07 -14.00 -5.65
N GLY A 295 8.77 -14.11 -5.96
CA GLY A 295 7.71 -13.38 -5.27
C GLY A 295 7.54 -13.82 -3.82
N LEU A 296 7.65 -15.13 -3.56
CA LEU A 296 7.58 -15.70 -2.22
C LEU A 296 8.75 -15.23 -1.37
N GLU A 297 9.96 -15.25 -1.91
CA GLU A 297 11.15 -14.72 -1.24
C GLU A 297 10.94 -13.24 -0.90
N PHE A 298 10.59 -12.40 -1.87
CA PHE A 298 10.41 -10.95 -1.67
C PHE A 298 9.38 -10.62 -0.57
N ALA A 299 8.25 -11.32 -0.58
CA ALA A 299 7.19 -11.14 0.40
C ALA A 299 7.59 -11.64 1.79
N GLY A 300 8.44 -12.67 1.86
CA GLY A 300 8.95 -13.24 3.10
C GLY A 300 10.06 -12.42 3.77
N LEU A 301 10.72 -11.52 3.04
CA LEU A 301 11.77 -10.66 3.62
C LEU A 301 11.22 -9.75 4.72
N ASN A 302 12.04 -9.51 5.73
CA ASN A 302 11.66 -8.62 6.81
C ASN A 302 11.56 -7.17 6.32
N ASN A 303 10.49 -6.47 6.67
CA ASN A 303 10.26 -5.06 6.42
C ASN A 303 10.02 -4.30 7.75
N PRO A 304 10.88 -3.32 8.11
CA PRO A 304 10.78 -2.57 9.37
C PRO A 304 9.45 -1.84 9.54
N LEU A 305 8.92 -1.24 8.48
CA LEU A 305 7.66 -0.51 8.51
C LEU A 305 6.48 -1.44 8.76
N LEU A 306 6.43 -2.59 8.09
CA LEU A 306 5.39 -3.59 8.34
C LEU A 306 5.52 -4.19 9.75
N ASP A 307 6.74 -4.41 10.24
CA ASP A 307 6.99 -4.88 11.61
C ASP A 307 6.54 -3.90 12.69
N PHE A 308 6.67 -2.60 12.40
CA PHE A 308 6.14 -1.58 13.26
C PHE A 308 4.62 -1.67 13.31
N PHE A 309 3.94 -1.72 12.16
CA PHE A 309 2.49 -1.85 12.13
C PHE A 309 1.97 -3.14 12.76
N ASP A 310 2.77 -4.20 12.74
CA ASP A 310 2.48 -5.47 13.41
C ASP A 310 2.46 -5.35 14.94
N LYS A 311 3.16 -4.36 15.50
CA LYS A 311 3.22 -4.08 16.95
C LYS A 311 2.19 -3.05 17.38
N VAL A 312 1.62 -2.28 16.45
CA VAL A 312 0.57 -1.30 16.76
C VAL A 312 -0.70 -2.05 17.15
N GLU A 313 -0.92 -2.22 18.45
CA GLU A 313 -2.19 -2.70 18.99
C GLU A 313 -3.22 -1.58 18.93
N LEU A 314 -4.30 -1.79 18.16
CA LEU A 314 -5.48 -0.95 18.21
C LEU A 314 -6.31 -1.41 19.41
N ALA A 315 -6.33 -0.63 20.49
CA ALA A 315 -7.17 -0.95 21.66
C ALA A 315 -8.67 -0.88 21.30
N GLU A 316 -9.50 -1.64 22.02
CA GLU A 316 -10.96 -1.72 21.82
C GLU A 316 -11.69 -0.36 21.96
N ASP A 317 -11.02 0.63 22.54
CA ASP A 317 -11.52 1.99 22.75
C ASP A 317 -10.98 3.02 21.73
N ASN A 318 -10.36 2.57 20.64
CA ASN A 318 -9.63 3.39 19.65
C ASN A 318 -8.40 4.14 20.20
N GLN A 319 -7.86 3.77 21.37
CA GLN A 319 -6.55 4.29 21.79
C GLN A 319 -5.44 3.54 21.06
N VAL A 320 -4.58 4.30 20.39
CA VAL A 320 -3.33 3.79 19.81
C VAL A 320 -2.30 3.82 20.92
N TYR A 321 -1.84 2.65 21.37
CA TYR A 321 -0.62 2.60 22.18
C TYR A 321 0.54 2.97 21.25
N THR A 322 1.04 4.21 21.39
CA THR A 322 2.04 4.78 20.50
C THR A 322 3.37 4.07 20.71
N TYR A 323 3.76 3.24 19.75
CA TYR A 323 5.16 2.97 19.51
C TYR A 323 5.71 4.16 18.71
N GLU A 324 6.78 4.78 19.17
CA GLU A 324 7.48 5.82 18.39
C GLU A 324 8.15 5.14 17.20
N TRP A 325 7.84 5.62 15.99
CA TRP A 325 8.59 5.24 14.80
C TRP A 325 9.94 5.94 14.83
N ASP A 326 11.02 5.18 14.64
CA ASP A 326 12.34 5.77 14.46
C ASP A 326 12.37 6.46 13.08
N ASN A 327 12.35 7.80 13.08
CA ASN A 327 12.31 8.61 11.86
C ASN A 327 13.56 8.43 10.97
N ASP A 328 14.65 7.90 11.52
CA ASP A 328 15.86 7.58 10.76
C ASP A 328 15.82 6.14 10.18
N ALA A 329 14.91 5.30 10.67
CA ALA A 329 14.76 3.93 10.20
C ALA A 329 14.29 3.89 8.73
N PRO A 330 14.96 3.09 7.88
CA PRO A 330 14.54 2.92 6.50
C PRO A 330 13.22 2.15 6.42
N ILE A 331 12.41 2.49 5.41
CA ILE A 331 11.16 1.77 5.09
C ILE A 331 11.45 0.31 4.77
N PHE A 332 12.58 0.06 4.09
CA PHE A 332 13.01 -1.26 3.64
C PHE A 332 14.24 -1.71 4.42
N SER A 333 14.28 -3.00 4.79
CA SER A 333 15.46 -3.60 5.40
C SER A 333 16.62 -3.68 4.41
N HIS A 334 17.84 -3.87 4.93
CA HIS A 334 19.01 -4.14 4.10
C HIS A 334 18.85 -5.42 3.26
N GLU A 335 18.12 -6.43 3.74
CA GLU A 335 17.81 -7.63 2.97
C GLU A 335 16.92 -7.32 1.77
N GLU A 336 15.91 -6.46 1.94
CA GLU A 336 15.04 -6.02 0.84
C GLU A 336 15.78 -5.17 -0.18
N GLN A 337 16.66 -4.27 0.28
CA GLN A 337 17.54 -3.49 -0.58
C GLN A 337 18.40 -4.41 -1.44
N LYS A 338 19.08 -5.37 -0.80
CA LYS A 338 19.93 -6.35 -1.49
C LYS A 338 19.13 -7.22 -2.45
N PHE A 339 17.98 -7.73 -2.03
CA PHE A 339 17.10 -8.49 -2.91
C PHE A 339 16.73 -7.69 -4.17
N TYR A 340 16.41 -6.41 -4.00
CA TYR A 340 16.06 -5.55 -5.12
C TYR A 340 17.26 -5.39 -6.09
N LEU A 341 18.41 -4.97 -5.56
CA LEU A 341 19.62 -4.71 -6.34
C LEU A 341 20.15 -5.97 -7.02
N ASP A 342 20.10 -7.13 -6.35
CA ASP A 342 20.72 -8.36 -6.83
C ASP A 342 19.78 -9.21 -7.70
N LYS A 343 18.45 -9.11 -7.52
CA LYS A 343 17.49 -10.03 -8.17
C LYS A 343 16.44 -9.36 -9.04
N ILE A 344 16.07 -8.10 -8.76
CA ILE A 344 15.07 -7.38 -9.55
C ILE A 344 15.74 -6.49 -10.59
N LEU A 345 16.63 -5.62 -10.13
CA LEU A 345 17.27 -4.62 -10.97
C LEU A 345 18.05 -5.22 -12.16
N PRO A 346 18.77 -6.35 -12.03
CA PRO A 346 19.54 -6.92 -13.15
C PRO A 346 18.69 -7.41 -14.31
N LYS A 347 17.37 -7.56 -14.13
CA LYS A 347 16.43 -7.86 -15.23
C LYS A 347 16.21 -6.66 -16.17
N PHE A 348 16.71 -5.48 -15.79
CA PHE A 348 16.58 -4.23 -16.52
C PHE A 348 17.96 -3.62 -16.77
N GLU A 349 18.59 -4.06 -17.87
CA GLU A 349 20.01 -3.84 -18.16
C GLU A 349 20.44 -2.36 -18.04
N PHE A 350 19.65 -1.44 -18.60
CA PHE A 350 19.99 -0.02 -18.54
C PHE A 350 19.93 0.52 -17.11
N GLU A 351 18.81 0.30 -16.39
CA GLU A 351 18.68 0.83 -15.03
C GLU A 351 19.69 0.21 -14.08
N HIS A 352 20.05 -1.07 -14.28
CA HIS A 352 21.10 -1.71 -13.52
C HIS A 352 22.44 -0.98 -13.69
N SER A 353 22.89 -0.79 -14.93
CA SER A 353 24.11 -0.02 -15.23
C SER A 353 24.05 1.40 -14.67
N PHE A 354 22.92 2.08 -14.83
CA PHE A 354 22.75 3.47 -14.40
C PHE A 354 22.82 3.59 -12.87
N VAL A 355 22.12 2.72 -12.15
CA VAL A 355 22.13 2.69 -10.68
C VAL A 355 23.51 2.30 -10.14
N ASP A 356 24.20 1.36 -10.77
CA ASP A 356 25.57 0.99 -10.39
C ASP A 356 26.53 2.19 -10.50
N GLU A 357 26.45 2.97 -11.58
CA GLU A 357 27.24 4.19 -11.72
C GLU A 357 26.83 5.25 -10.69
N MET A 358 25.52 5.39 -10.41
CA MET A 358 25.06 6.29 -9.34
C MET A 358 25.66 5.91 -7.98
N ILE A 359 25.62 4.62 -7.61
CA ILE A 359 26.22 4.11 -6.38
C ILE A 359 27.74 4.32 -6.39
N SER A 360 28.41 4.11 -7.52
CA SER A 360 29.85 4.36 -7.61
C SER A 360 30.22 5.84 -7.41
N ILE A 361 29.41 6.77 -7.91
CA ILE A 361 29.61 8.21 -7.72
C ILE A 361 29.35 8.60 -6.27
N GLY A 362 28.31 8.04 -5.67
CA GLY A 362 27.99 8.13 -4.26
C GLY A 362 27.47 9.48 -3.76
N ARG A 363 27.64 10.57 -4.51
CA ARG A 363 27.14 11.91 -4.16
C ARG A 363 26.77 12.74 -5.38
N PHE A 364 25.62 13.40 -5.31
CA PHE A 364 25.12 14.33 -6.32
C PHE A 364 24.74 15.64 -5.64
N GLU A 365 25.34 16.76 -6.06
CA GLU A 365 25.08 18.07 -5.44
C GLU A 365 23.68 18.59 -5.78
N LYS A 366 23.22 18.30 -7.00
CA LYS A 366 21.90 18.72 -7.46
C LYS A 366 21.25 17.68 -8.37
N SER A 367 19.93 17.77 -8.46
CA SER A 367 19.10 16.99 -9.38
C SER A 367 19.46 17.19 -10.87
N GLY A 368 20.22 18.23 -11.22
CA GLY A 368 20.75 18.43 -12.58
C GLY A 368 21.78 17.38 -12.95
N ASP A 369 22.69 17.06 -12.02
CA ASP A 369 23.81 16.13 -12.23
C ASP A 369 23.29 14.72 -12.56
N ILE A 370 22.20 14.31 -11.89
CA ILE A 370 21.53 13.02 -12.12
C ILE A 370 20.89 12.97 -13.52
N LYS A 371 20.33 14.10 -13.99
CA LYS A 371 19.68 14.17 -15.32
C LYS A 371 20.71 14.09 -16.43
N GLU A 372 21.80 14.84 -16.30
CA GLU A 372 22.90 14.84 -17.25
C GLU A 372 23.53 13.44 -17.36
N LEU A 373 23.71 12.77 -16.22
CA LEU A 373 24.17 11.38 -16.16
C LEU A 373 23.22 10.43 -16.89
N PHE A 374 21.92 10.50 -16.57
CA PHE A 374 20.90 9.64 -17.18
C PHE A 374 20.82 9.85 -18.69
N GLU A 375 20.75 11.10 -19.14
CA GLU A 375 20.61 11.43 -20.57
C GLU A 375 21.79 10.89 -21.38
N ARG A 376 23.02 11.13 -20.91
CA ARG A 376 24.23 10.61 -21.55
C ARG A 376 24.19 9.09 -21.68
N GLN A 377 24.02 8.38 -20.57
CA GLN A 377 24.04 6.92 -20.58
C GLN A 377 22.87 6.32 -21.37
N TYR A 378 21.66 6.86 -21.21
CA TYR A 378 20.47 6.31 -21.85
C TYR A 378 20.54 6.45 -23.37
N LEU A 379 20.98 7.61 -23.86
CA LEU A 379 21.14 7.83 -25.29
C LEU A 379 22.27 6.98 -25.89
N GLU A 380 23.38 6.82 -25.17
CA GLU A 380 24.47 5.91 -25.59
C GLU A 380 24.00 4.46 -25.65
N TRP A 381 23.31 3.99 -24.60
CA TRP A 381 22.75 2.65 -24.52
C TRP A 381 21.70 2.39 -25.59
N LEU A 382 20.78 3.33 -25.84
CA LEU A 382 19.79 3.24 -26.91
C LEU A 382 20.44 3.23 -28.28
N LYS A 383 21.45 4.08 -28.52
CA LYS A 383 22.15 4.13 -29.81
C LYS A 383 22.83 2.79 -30.13
N LEU A 384 23.39 2.12 -29.12
CA LEU A 384 24.07 0.84 -29.28
C LEU A 384 23.09 -0.32 -29.47
N ASN A 385 22.05 -0.40 -28.64
CA ASN A 385 21.18 -1.58 -28.56
C ASN A 385 19.89 -1.46 -29.40
N TYR A 386 19.41 -0.23 -29.64
CA TYR A 386 18.14 0.07 -30.30
C TYR A 386 18.27 1.29 -31.25
N PRO A 387 19.12 1.22 -32.28
CA PRO A 387 19.47 2.38 -33.12
C PRO A 387 18.27 3.00 -33.85
N GLN A 388 17.25 2.21 -34.18
CA GLN A 388 16.01 2.72 -34.78
C GLN A 388 15.21 3.58 -33.79
N ASP A 389 15.09 3.12 -32.54
CA ASP A 389 14.38 3.83 -31.49
C ASP A 389 15.16 5.08 -31.04
N TYR A 390 16.50 5.02 -31.05
CA TYR A 390 17.36 6.19 -30.86
C TYR A 390 17.04 7.29 -31.89
N GLN A 391 17.04 6.96 -33.18
CA GLN A 391 16.70 7.92 -34.24
C GLN A 391 15.27 8.48 -34.09
N GLU A 392 14.32 7.63 -33.72
CA GLU A 392 12.93 8.05 -33.47
C GLU A 392 12.85 9.02 -32.27
N LEU A 393 13.62 8.77 -31.21
CA LEU A 393 13.63 9.58 -30.00
C LEU A 393 14.33 10.92 -30.21
N THR A 394 15.49 10.93 -30.88
CA THR A 394 16.27 12.15 -31.17
C THR A 394 15.73 12.95 -32.36
N GLY A 395 14.85 12.35 -33.18
CA GLY A 395 14.13 13.04 -34.24
C GLY A 395 12.85 13.74 -33.78
N LYS A 396 12.45 13.58 -32.51
CA LYS A 396 11.31 14.25 -31.88
C LYS A 396 11.74 15.59 -31.25
N ASP A 397 10.76 16.45 -30.97
CA ASP A 397 10.92 17.73 -30.25
C ASP A 397 11.75 17.58 -28.95
N ASP A 398 12.86 18.33 -28.84
CA ASP A 398 13.81 18.35 -27.72
C ASP A 398 13.11 18.46 -26.35
N ARG A 399 11.96 19.15 -26.28
CA ARG A 399 11.21 19.29 -25.03
C ARG A 399 10.69 17.95 -24.49
N LYS A 400 10.27 17.03 -25.36
CA LYS A 400 9.76 15.72 -24.95
C LYS A 400 10.86 14.84 -24.38
N LEU A 401 12.04 14.86 -25.01
CA LEU A 401 13.20 14.14 -24.50
C LEU A 401 13.64 14.70 -23.15
N SER A 402 13.73 16.02 -23.01
CA SER A 402 14.10 16.67 -21.75
C SER A 402 13.11 16.34 -20.61
N ASP A 403 11.80 16.39 -20.86
CA ASP A 403 10.79 16.00 -19.87
C ASP A 403 10.88 14.52 -19.51
N PHE A 404 11.11 13.65 -20.49
CA PHE A 404 11.32 12.22 -20.26
C PHE A 404 12.54 11.96 -19.36
N VAL A 405 13.70 12.51 -19.72
CA VAL A 405 14.95 12.42 -18.93
C VAL A 405 14.71 12.91 -17.52
N ARG A 406 14.10 14.09 -17.38
CA ARG A 406 13.79 14.70 -16.09
C ARG A 406 12.92 13.78 -15.23
N MET A 407 11.86 13.22 -15.81
CA MET A 407 10.94 12.37 -15.05
C MET A 407 11.59 11.06 -14.65
N ARG A 408 12.27 10.36 -15.57
CA ARG A 408 12.85 9.03 -15.28
C ARG A 408 14.00 9.10 -14.29
N SER A 409 14.98 9.96 -14.52
CA SER A 409 16.16 10.10 -13.66
C SER A 409 15.78 10.42 -12.21
N LEU A 410 14.86 11.37 -12.00
CA LEU A 410 14.42 11.77 -10.67
C LEU A 410 13.56 10.72 -9.99
N VAL A 411 12.76 9.99 -10.76
CA VAL A 411 12.00 8.89 -10.18
C VAL A 411 12.95 7.77 -9.75
N ILE A 412 13.98 7.46 -10.54
CA ILE A 412 14.97 6.44 -10.15
C ILE A 412 15.64 6.85 -8.83
N MET A 413 16.15 8.08 -8.73
CA MET A 413 16.73 8.59 -7.49
C MET A 413 15.72 8.55 -6.33
N SER A 414 14.46 8.94 -6.57
CA SER A 414 13.42 8.85 -5.54
C SER A 414 13.20 7.42 -5.03
N ARG A 415 13.43 6.39 -5.84
CA ARG A 415 13.37 4.98 -5.38
C ARG A 415 14.58 4.59 -4.58
N LEU A 416 15.77 5.00 -4.99
CA LEU A 416 16.97 4.72 -4.21
C LEU A 416 16.89 5.39 -2.84
N VAL A 417 16.24 6.56 -2.75
CA VAL A 417 15.89 7.19 -1.47
C VAL A 417 14.82 6.41 -0.71
N GLU A 418 13.74 5.97 -1.37
CA GLU A 418 12.69 5.13 -0.76
C GLU A 418 13.26 3.82 -0.18
N LEU A 419 14.18 3.18 -0.90
CA LEU A 419 14.89 1.98 -0.48
C LEU A 419 15.88 2.24 0.67
N GLY A 420 16.24 3.50 0.94
CA GLY A 420 17.25 3.87 1.93
C GLY A 420 18.69 3.69 1.45
N ILE A 421 18.93 3.58 0.14
CA ILE A 421 20.28 3.49 -0.47
C ILE A 421 20.91 4.89 -0.53
N PHE A 422 20.13 5.88 -0.93
CA PHE A 422 20.52 7.29 -0.90
C PHE A 422 19.74 8.04 0.17
N VAL A 423 20.33 9.08 0.71
CA VAL A 423 19.68 10.07 1.58
C VAL A 423 19.66 11.39 0.84
N LYS A 424 18.55 12.11 0.96
CA LYS A 424 18.43 13.49 0.48
C LYS A 424 18.59 14.42 1.68
N GLU A 425 19.41 15.46 1.54
CA GLU A 425 19.59 16.43 2.61
C GLU A 425 18.26 17.11 2.98
N PRO A 426 17.88 17.17 4.28
CA PRO A 426 16.64 17.79 4.73
C PRO A 426 16.50 19.24 4.27
N GLY A 427 15.28 19.66 3.94
CA GLY A 427 14.98 21.03 3.55
C GLY A 427 15.37 21.41 2.12
N SER A 428 16.12 20.57 1.41
CA SER A 428 16.41 20.82 -0.01
C SER A 428 15.32 20.31 -0.94
N LYS A 429 14.96 21.13 -1.94
CA LYS A 429 14.10 20.71 -3.06
C LYS A 429 14.83 19.82 -4.06
N PHE A 430 16.12 20.05 -4.32
CA PHE A 430 16.83 19.48 -5.47
C PHE A 430 18.12 18.74 -5.12
N GLY A 431 18.33 18.37 -3.85
CA GLY A 431 19.58 17.75 -3.38
C GLY A 431 20.44 18.74 -2.58
N PRO A 432 21.52 18.28 -1.94
CA PRO A 432 22.30 17.12 -2.33
C PRO A 432 21.67 15.77 -1.98
N TYR A 433 22.10 14.76 -2.73
CA TYR A 433 21.83 13.34 -2.49
C TYR A 433 23.17 12.66 -2.24
N TYR A 434 23.23 11.82 -1.23
CA TYR A 434 24.45 11.08 -0.86
C TYR A 434 24.09 9.66 -0.46
N LEU A 435 24.99 8.72 -0.67
CA LEU A 435 24.79 7.35 -0.20
C LEU A 435 24.58 7.34 1.31
N ARG A 436 23.63 6.52 1.77
CA ARG A 436 23.52 6.23 3.19
C ARG A 436 24.75 5.44 3.60
N ASP A 437 25.50 5.95 4.58
CA ASP A 437 26.60 5.21 5.18
C ASP A 437 26.06 3.87 5.73
N LYS A 438 26.75 2.77 5.41
CA LYS A 438 26.34 1.41 5.76
C LYS A 438 26.46 1.11 7.25
#